data_AF-A0A1E4FV90-F1
#
_entry.id   AF-A0A1E4FV90-F1
#
_cell.length_a   1.000
_cell.length_b   1.000
_cell.length_c   1.000
_cell.angle_alpha   90.00
_cell.angle_beta   90.00
_cell.angle_gamma   90.00
#
_symmetry.space_group_name_H-M   'P 1'
#
loop_
_entity.id
_entity.type
_entity.pdbx_description
1 polymer ?
#
loop_
_entity_poly.entity_id
_entity_poly.type
_entity_poly.pdbx_seq_one_letter_code
_entity_poly.pdbx_strand_id
1 'polypeptide(L)'
;MKRLLALFVLMALAAPALGQQKVEITSDLFTVDETSHNAVFTGNVVVIHPSVKVWADKVVAVYGAGGATDIESFVATGAVRLETEEQTATGEKAVFTPADQMLRLTGNVQVVNASGTVAAGELMVNLATNVSTFTSAGSQGRVTGVFTSQ
;
A
#
# COMPACT_ATOMS: atom_id res chain seq x y z
N MET A 1 -65.28 -4.28 13.76
CA MET A 1 -64.15 -3.35 13.90
C MET A 1 -62.92 -4.14 14.34
N LYS A 2 -62.12 -4.68 13.40
CA LYS A 2 -60.90 -5.44 13.70
C LYS A 2 -59.70 -4.60 13.23
N ARG A 3 -58.82 -4.28 14.18
CA ARG A 3 -57.72 -3.32 14.06
C ARG A 3 -56.62 -3.86 13.15
N LEU A 4 -56.23 -3.05 12.18
CA LEU A 4 -55.10 -3.26 11.28
C LEU A 4 -53.79 -3.08 12.08
N LEU A 5 -52.96 -4.11 12.19
CA LEU A 5 -51.62 -4.00 12.79
C LEU A 5 -50.65 -3.62 11.66
N ALA A 6 -50.18 -2.37 11.66
CA ALA A 6 -49.16 -1.90 10.73
C ALA A 6 -47.78 -2.44 11.16
N LEU A 7 -47.15 -3.22 10.28
CA LEU A 7 -45.79 -3.71 10.45
C LEU A 7 -44.83 -2.57 10.08
N PHE A 8 -44.15 -1.99 11.06
CA PHE A 8 -43.07 -1.03 10.81
C PHE A 8 -41.81 -1.81 10.42
N VAL A 9 -41.49 -1.84 9.13
CA VAL A 9 -40.20 -2.35 8.64
C VAL A 9 -39.16 -1.26 8.88
N LEU A 10 -38.29 -1.48 9.87
CA LEU A 10 -37.10 -0.65 10.06
C LEU A 10 -36.09 -1.03 8.98
N MET A 11 -36.08 -0.28 7.88
CA MET A 11 -35.06 -0.42 6.84
C MET A 11 -33.76 0.20 7.37
N ALA A 12 -32.84 -0.63 7.85
CA ALA A 12 -31.50 -0.19 8.20
C ALA A 12 -30.81 0.30 6.92
N LEU A 13 -30.57 1.61 6.82
CA LEU A 13 -29.62 2.16 5.87
C LEU A 13 -28.24 1.67 6.27
N ALA A 14 -27.78 0.57 5.66
CA ALA A 14 -26.37 0.26 5.65
C ALA A 14 -25.66 1.40 4.91
N ALA A 15 -24.99 2.28 5.65
CA ALA A 15 -24.05 3.20 5.03
C ALA A 15 -23.04 2.35 4.24
N PRO A 16 -22.66 2.73 3.01
CA PRO A 16 -21.54 2.07 2.36
C PRO A 16 -20.35 2.23 3.31
N ALA A 17 -19.80 1.11 3.79
CA ALA A 17 -18.49 1.13 4.39
C ALA A 17 -17.57 1.69 3.31
N LEU A 18 -17.13 2.95 3.46
CA LEU A 18 -16.18 3.55 2.54
C LEU A 18 -14.96 2.64 2.53
N GLY A 19 -14.71 2.06 1.35
CA GLY A 19 -14.12 0.75 1.20
C GLY A 19 -12.74 0.65 1.82
N GLN A 20 -12.63 -0.12 2.89
CA GLN A 20 -11.34 -0.68 3.27
C GLN A 20 -10.94 -1.66 2.17
N GLN A 21 -10.06 -1.20 1.29
CA GLN A 21 -9.58 -2.00 0.18
C GLN A 21 -8.80 -3.18 0.75
N LYS A 22 -9.20 -4.40 0.36
CA LYS A 22 -8.58 -5.63 0.85
C LYS A 22 -7.09 -5.62 0.51
N VAL A 23 -6.25 -5.81 1.53
CA VAL A 23 -4.83 -6.09 1.38
C VAL A 23 -4.60 -7.57 1.65
N GLU A 24 -3.92 -8.25 0.73
CA GLU A 24 -3.54 -9.64 0.88
C GLU A 24 -2.01 -9.73 0.94
N ILE A 25 -1.46 -10.49 1.90
CA ILE A 25 -0.01 -10.68 2.06
C ILE A 25 0.29 -12.19 2.07
N THR A 26 1.21 -12.63 1.22
CA THR A 26 1.71 -14.00 1.15
C THR A 26 3.22 -14.04 1.32
N SER A 27 3.75 -15.12 1.90
CA SER A 27 5.18 -15.30 2.18
C SER A 27 5.52 -16.76 2.51
N ASP A 28 6.82 -17.06 2.62
CA ASP A 28 7.31 -18.38 3.04
C ASP A 28 7.12 -18.61 4.55
N LEU A 29 7.33 -17.58 5.37
CA LEU A 29 7.18 -17.61 6.82
C LEU A 29 6.32 -16.45 7.30
N PHE A 30 5.37 -16.75 8.18
CA PHE A 30 4.55 -15.76 8.88
C PHE A 30 4.68 -15.95 10.39
N THR A 31 4.99 -14.87 11.11
CA THR A 31 5.12 -14.85 12.58
C THR A 31 4.32 -13.69 13.14
N VAL A 32 3.55 -13.95 14.20
CA VAL A 32 2.80 -12.92 14.93
C VAL A 32 3.46 -12.70 16.28
N ASP A 33 3.79 -11.45 16.58
CA ASP A 33 4.21 -10.99 17.89
C ASP A 33 3.05 -10.20 18.52
N GLU A 34 2.33 -10.87 19.42
CA GLU A 34 1.18 -10.28 20.11
C GLU A 34 1.58 -9.19 21.10
N THR A 35 2.82 -9.19 21.60
CA THR A 35 3.28 -8.21 22.59
C THR A 35 3.55 -6.86 21.93
N SER A 36 4.08 -6.89 20.71
CA SER A 36 4.37 -5.68 19.93
C SER A 36 3.34 -5.37 18.84
N HIS A 37 2.25 -6.14 18.76
CA HIS A 37 1.20 -6.02 17.74
C HIS A 37 1.74 -6.06 16.31
N ASN A 38 2.72 -6.94 16.08
CA ASN A 38 3.42 -7.07 14.81
C ASN A 38 3.12 -8.39 14.11
N ALA A 39 2.89 -8.32 12.81
CA ALA A 39 2.74 -9.43 11.88
C ALA A 39 3.94 -9.40 10.91
N VAL A 40 4.86 -10.35 11.05
CA VAL A 40 6.12 -10.43 10.30
C VAL A 40 6.04 -11.51 9.24
N PHE A 41 6.14 -11.09 7.98
CA PHE A 41 6.18 -11.94 6.80
C PHE A 41 7.61 -11.96 6.25
N THR A 42 8.18 -13.12 6.01
CA THR A 42 9.57 -13.26 5.53
C THR A 42 9.66 -14.30 4.43
N GLY A 43 10.49 -14.01 3.43
CA GLY A 43 10.72 -14.88 2.28
C GLY A 43 9.65 -14.71 1.21
N ASN A 44 10.08 -14.35 -0.01
CA ASN A 44 9.24 -14.20 -1.20
C ASN A 44 7.92 -13.45 -0.93
N VAL A 45 7.97 -12.34 -0.18
CA VAL A 45 6.77 -11.67 0.29
C VAL A 45 6.08 -10.96 -0.87
N VAL A 46 4.78 -11.17 -1.02
CA VAL A 46 3.93 -10.47 -1.99
C VAL A 46 2.75 -9.83 -1.27
N VAL A 47 2.60 -8.52 -1.43
CA VAL A 47 1.45 -7.74 -0.97
C VAL A 47 0.60 -7.37 -2.18
N ILE A 48 -0.70 -7.63 -2.13
CA ILE A 48 -1.65 -7.33 -3.19
C ILE A 48 -2.69 -6.34 -2.64
N HIS A 49 -2.69 -5.15 -3.22
CA HIS A 49 -3.73 -4.13 -3.08
C HIS A 49 -4.42 -3.93 -4.45
N PRO A 50 -5.70 -3.52 -4.53
CA PRO A 50 -6.40 -3.37 -5.81
C PRO A 50 -5.68 -2.52 -6.87
N SER A 51 -4.89 -1.53 -6.45
CA SER A 51 -4.16 -0.63 -7.36
C SER A 51 -2.67 -0.93 -7.50
N VAL A 52 -2.09 -1.78 -6.63
CA VAL A 52 -0.63 -2.00 -6.60
C VAL A 52 -0.28 -3.36 -6.03
N LYS A 53 0.70 -4.02 -6.64
CA LYS A 53 1.36 -5.20 -6.08
C LYS A 53 2.75 -4.83 -5.59
N VAL A 54 3.15 -5.35 -4.44
CA VAL A 54 4.46 -5.11 -3.83
C VAL A 54 5.16 -6.44 -3.58
N TRP A 55 6.42 -6.56 -3.98
CA TRP A 55 7.29 -7.67 -3.66
C TRP A 55 8.40 -7.19 -2.74
N ALA A 56 8.81 -8.02 -1.78
CA ALA A 56 9.93 -7.75 -0.88
C ALA A 56 10.47 -9.04 -0.23
N ASP A 57 11.65 -8.95 0.38
CA ASP A 57 12.21 -10.05 1.18
C ASP A 57 11.50 -10.20 2.53
N LYS A 58 11.04 -9.08 3.11
CA LYS A 58 10.38 -9.03 4.42
C LYS A 58 9.34 -7.91 4.48
N VAL A 59 8.20 -8.20 5.10
CA VAL A 59 7.18 -7.22 5.47
C VAL A 59 6.90 -7.31 6.97
N VAL A 60 6.87 -6.16 7.65
CA VAL A 60 6.40 -6.04 9.03
C VAL A 60 5.15 -5.20 9.01
N ALA A 61 4.01 -5.79 9.35
CA ALA A 61 2.74 -5.10 9.48
C ALA A 61 2.42 -4.84 10.95
N VAL A 62 2.06 -3.61 11.29
CA VAL A 62 1.52 -3.24 12.59
C VAL A 62 0.00 -3.33 12.48
N TYR A 63 -0.64 -4.04 13.41
CA TYR A 63 -2.09 -4.16 13.44
C TYR A 63 -2.71 -3.49 14.66
N GLY A 64 -3.89 -2.90 14.47
CA GLY A 64 -4.63 -2.16 15.47
C GLY A 64 -5.49 -3.06 16.37
N ALA A 65 -6.42 -2.42 17.08
CA ALA A 65 -7.31 -3.10 18.02
C ALA A 65 -8.21 -4.16 17.36
N GLY A 66 -8.42 -4.08 16.04
CA GLY A 66 -9.12 -5.10 15.26
C GLY A 66 -8.33 -6.38 14.99
N GLY A 67 -7.09 -6.50 15.51
CA GLY A 67 -6.22 -7.64 15.28
C GLY A 67 -5.64 -7.67 13.85
N ALA A 68 -5.12 -8.81 13.41
CA ALA A 68 -4.42 -8.93 12.12
C ALA A 68 -5.24 -8.52 10.87
N THR A 69 -6.56 -8.35 11.01
CA THR A 69 -7.45 -7.84 9.95
C THR A 69 -7.47 -6.31 9.85
N ASP A 70 -6.94 -5.60 10.84
CA ASP A 70 -6.89 -4.14 10.94
C ASP A 70 -5.44 -3.66 10.87
N ILE A 71 -4.87 -3.63 9.66
CA ILE A 71 -3.48 -3.19 9.46
C ILE A 71 -3.42 -1.66 9.55
N GLU A 72 -2.62 -1.14 10.48
CA GLU A 72 -2.38 0.30 10.66
C GLU A 72 -1.25 0.82 9.77
N SER A 73 -0.24 -0.01 9.53
CA SER A 73 0.85 0.27 8.59
C SER A 73 1.59 -1.00 8.25
N PHE A 74 2.32 -1.01 7.13
CA PHE A 74 3.32 -2.03 6.90
C PHE A 74 4.61 -1.45 6.31
N VAL A 75 5.71 -2.12 6.64
CA VAL A 75 7.05 -1.78 6.16
C VAL A 75 7.59 -2.97 5.38
N ALA A 76 7.79 -2.79 4.09
CA ALA A 76 8.45 -3.75 3.21
C ALA A 76 9.93 -3.39 3.05
N THR A 77 10.81 -4.37 3.14
CA THR A 77 12.27 -4.19 3.02
C THR A 77 12.91 -5.31 2.25
N GLY A 78 13.99 -5.00 1.54
CA GLY A 78 14.77 -5.95 0.76
C GLY A 78 14.17 -6.14 -0.63
N ALA A 79 14.95 -5.76 -1.65
CA ALA A 79 14.59 -5.84 -3.07
C ALA A 79 13.14 -5.41 -3.37
N VAL A 80 12.72 -4.25 -2.84
CA VAL A 80 11.32 -3.84 -2.91
C VAL A 80 10.97 -3.46 -4.35
N ARG A 81 9.96 -4.13 -4.89
CA ARG A 81 9.39 -3.84 -6.22
C ARG A 81 7.91 -3.56 -6.10
N LEU A 82 7.45 -2.53 -6.78
CA LEU A 82 6.04 -2.18 -6.90
C LEU A 82 5.65 -2.23 -8.36
N GLU A 83 4.47 -2.76 -8.62
CA GLU A 83 3.94 -2.86 -9.97
C GLU A 83 2.48 -2.40 -9.96
N THR A 84 2.19 -1.47 -10.85
CA THR A 84 0.83 -1.05 -11.22
C THR A 84 0.59 -1.44 -12.68
N GLU A 85 -0.59 -1.13 -13.22
CA GLU A 85 -0.89 -1.39 -14.63
C GLU A 85 0.02 -0.64 -15.60
N GLU A 86 0.55 0.52 -15.19
CA GLU A 86 1.27 1.43 -16.09
C GLU A 86 2.78 1.46 -15.85
N GLN A 87 3.24 1.09 -14.65
CA GLN A 87 4.63 1.31 -14.25
C GLN A 87 5.14 0.31 -13.22
N THR A 88 6.46 0.16 -13.20
CA THR A 88 7.20 -0.59 -12.17
C THR A 88 8.11 0.38 -11.41
N ALA A 89 8.08 0.34 -10.09
CA ALA A 89 8.99 1.08 -9.22
C ALA A 89 9.85 0.10 -8.39
N THR A 90 11.12 0.41 -8.19
CA THR A 90 12.03 -0.38 -7.36
C THR A 90 12.73 0.50 -6.34
N GLY A 91 13.06 -0.08 -5.19
CA GLY A 91 13.81 0.58 -4.12
C GLY A 91 14.16 -0.38 -2.97
N GLU A 92 14.64 0.17 -1.87
CA GLU A 92 15.15 -0.63 -0.74
C GLU A 92 14.10 -0.86 0.36
N LYS A 93 13.23 0.14 0.58
CA LYS A 93 12.22 0.15 1.63
C LYS A 93 10.95 0.83 1.14
N ALA A 94 9.80 0.17 1.31
CA ALA A 94 8.49 0.78 1.18
C ALA A 94 7.78 0.83 2.54
N VAL A 95 7.07 1.92 2.78
CA VAL A 95 6.14 2.08 3.92
C VAL A 95 4.78 2.40 3.35
N PHE A 96 3.75 1.71 3.82
CA PHE A 96 2.37 2.01 3.49
C PHE A 96 1.58 2.33 4.75
N THR A 97 0.83 3.42 4.68
CA THR A 97 -0.08 3.86 5.73
C THR A 97 -1.50 3.89 5.15
N PRO A 98 -2.38 2.93 5.48
CA PRO A 98 -3.75 2.91 4.99
C PRO A 98 -4.56 4.16 5.38
N ALA A 99 -4.29 4.76 6.54
CA ALA A 99 -5.05 5.89 7.07
C ALA A 99 -5.02 7.14 6.17
N ASP A 100 -3.89 7.39 5.48
CA ASP A 100 -3.72 8.50 4.52
C ASP A 100 -3.58 8.01 3.07
N GLN A 101 -3.64 6.69 2.86
CA GLN A 101 -3.44 6.01 1.58
C GLN A 101 -2.08 6.36 0.93
N MET A 102 -1.06 6.63 1.74
CA MET A 102 0.27 6.99 1.26
C MET A 102 1.19 5.77 1.23
N LEU A 103 1.77 5.54 0.05
CA LEU A 103 2.89 4.63 -0.13
C LEU A 103 4.17 5.45 -0.31
N ARG A 104 5.20 5.16 0.47
CA ARG A 104 6.51 5.79 0.37
C ARG A 104 7.60 4.77 0.12
N LEU A 105 8.23 4.84 -1.04
CA LEU A 105 9.38 4.04 -1.46
C LEU A 105 10.66 4.87 -1.35
N THR A 106 11.70 4.28 -0.79
CA THR A 106 12.98 4.95 -0.52
C THR A 106 14.17 4.05 -0.82
N GLY A 107 15.31 4.69 -1.08
CA GLY A 107 16.58 4.01 -1.34
C GLY A 107 16.70 3.62 -2.80
N ASN A 108 17.60 4.31 -3.52
CA ASN A 108 17.91 4.07 -4.94
C ASN A 108 16.67 3.85 -5.82
N VAL A 109 15.70 4.78 -5.72
CA VAL A 109 14.41 4.62 -6.37
C VAL A 109 14.54 4.74 -7.88
N GLN A 110 14.04 3.72 -8.59
CA GLN A 110 13.93 3.73 -10.04
C GLN A 110 12.50 3.36 -10.46
N VAL A 111 11.89 4.19 -11.29
CA VAL A 111 10.57 3.97 -11.89
C VAL A 111 10.70 3.84 -13.39
N VAL A 112 10.06 2.82 -13.96
CA VAL A 112 10.04 2.54 -15.40
C VAL A 112 8.60 2.43 -15.84
N ASN A 113 8.27 3.09 -16.95
CA ASN A 113 6.98 2.99 -17.62
C ASN A 113 7.18 2.96 -19.15
N ALA A 114 6.09 2.93 -19.91
CA ALA A 114 6.16 2.90 -21.38
C ALA A 114 6.82 4.15 -22.00
N SER A 115 6.78 5.30 -21.31
CA SER A 115 7.29 6.57 -21.82
C SER A 115 8.74 6.88 -21.42
N GLY A 116 9.29 6.14 -20.45
CA GLY A 116 10.67 6.36 -20.00
C GLY A 116 11.02 5.82 -18.62
N THR A 117 12.03 6.44 -18.01
CA THR A 117 12.58 6.06 -16.70
C THR A 117 12.84 7.27 -15.82
N VAL A 118 12.51 7.16 -14.54
CA VAL A 118 12.76 8.18 -13.51
C VAL A 118 13.65 7.59 -12.42
N ALA A 119 14.72 8.29 -12.07
CA ALA A 119 15.58 8.00 -10.93
C ALA A 119 15.42 9.08 -9.85
N ALA A 120 15.20 8.64 -8.60
CA ALA A 120 14.94 9.49 -7.45
C ALA A 120 15.53 8.88 -6.17
N GLY A 121 15.59 9.66 -5.09
CA GLY A 121 15.91 9.11 -3.76
C GLY A 121 14.68 8.54 -3.06
N GLU A 122 13.53 9.09 -3.38
CA GLU A 122 12.24 8.73 -2.80
C GLU A 122 11.12 8.92 -3.83
N LEU A 123 10.14 8.02 -3.76
CA LEU A 123 8.86 8.10 -4.44
C LEU A 123 7.77 8.03 -3.38
N MET A 124 6.86 8.98 -3.44
CA MET A 124 5.66 9.01 -2.63
C MET A 124 4.43 8.93 -3.54
N VAL A 125 3.58 7.93 -3.31
CA VAL A 125 2.35 7.70 -4.09
C VAL A 125 1.16 7.86 -3.18
N ASN A 126 0.27 8.77 -3.55
CA ASN A 126 -1.05 8.89 -2.92
C ASN A 126 -2.02 7.98 -3.69
N LEU A 127 -2.42 6.85 -3.10
CA LEU A 127 -3.30 5.88 -3.76
C LEU A 127 -4.76 6.37 -3.89
N ALA A 128 -5.15 7.41 -3.13
CA ALA A 128 -6.47 8.02 -3.23
C ALA A 128 -6.63 8.86 -4.50
N THR A 129 -5.58 9.62 -4.85
CA THR A 129 -5.56 10.58 -5.96
C THR A 129 -4.77 10.08 -7.17
N ASN A 130 -4.04 8.98 -7.01
CA ASN A 130 -3.07 8.45 -7.96
C ASN A 130 -1.92 9.44 -8.30
N VAL A 131 -1.65 10.41 -7.42
CA VAL A 131 -0.54 11.35 -7.59
C VAL A 131 0.76 10.75 -7.07
N SER A 132 1.79 10.76 -7.91
CA SER A 132 3.16 10.35 -7.57
C SER A 132 4.08 11.57 -7.47
N THR A 133 4.80 11.68 -6.36
CA THR A 133 5.79 12.72 -6.09
C THR A 133 7.18 12.10 -5.95
N PHE A 134 8.14 12.62 -6.69
CA PHE A 134 9.52 12.17 -6.68
C PHE A 134 10.41 13.21 -6.00
N THR A 135 11.26 12.76 -5.08
CA THR A 135 12.21 13.64 -4.38
C THR A 135 13.62 13.07 -4.42
N SER A 136 14.61 13.95 -4.40
CA SER A 136 16.01 13.55 -4.42
C SER A 136 16.45 12.97 -3.08
N ALA A 137 17.46 12.10 -3.09
CA ALA A 137 18.13 11.68 -1.87
C ALA A 137 18.95 12.85 -1.31
N GLY A 138 18.53 13.39 -0.16
CA GLY A 138 19.23 14.48 0.54
C GLY A 138 19.09 15.88 -0.08
N SER A 139 19.69 16.87 0.57
CA SER A 139 19.51 18.31 0.32
C SER A 139 20.10 18.82 -1.00
N GLN A 140 20.95 18.03 -1.68
CA GLN A 140 21.68 18.43 -2.90
C GLN A 140 21.48 17.47 -4.09
N GLY A 141 20.63 16.44 -3.97
CA GLY A 141 20.39 15.50 -5.07
C GLY A 141 19.50 16.09 -6.17
N ARG A 142 19.33 15.34 -7.27
CA ARG A 142 18.39 15.67 -8.35
C ARG A 142 17.50 14.48 -8.67
N VAL A 143 16.27 14.76 -9.07
CA VAL A 143 15.41 13.77 -9.75
C VAL A 143 15.74 13.82 -11.24
N THR A 144 15.93 12.66 -11.86
CA THR A 144 16.27 12.56 -13.29
C THR A 144 15.18 11.78 -13.99
N GLY A 145 14.52 12.39 -14.99
CA GLY A 145 13.56 11.72 -15.87
C GLY A 145 14.10 11.69 -17.30
N VAL A 146 14.03 10.53 -17.95
CA VAL A 146 14.37 10.34 -19.37
C VAL A 146 13.08 9.93 -20.08
N PHE A 147 12.69 10.68 -21.10
CA PHE A 147 11.44 10.48 -21.83
C PHE A 147 11.70 10.43 -23.34
N THR A 148 10.88 9.65 -24.05
CA THR A 148 10.89 9.63 -25.51
C THR A 148 10.05 10.79 -26.05
N SER A 149 10.63 11.66 -26.89
CA SER A 149 9.88 12.69 -27.60
C SER A 149 9.10 12.07 -28.77
N GLN A 150 7.83 12.46 -28.91
CA GLN A 150 7.03 12.21 -30.11
C GLN A 150 7.32 13.27 -31.18
#